data_AF-A0A099KI99-F1
#
_entry.id   AF-A0A099KI99-F1
#
_cell.length_a   1.000
_cell.length_b   1.000
_cell.length_c   1.000
_cell.angle_alpha   90.00
_cell.angle_beta   90.00
_cell.angle_gamma   90.00
#
_symmetry.space_group_name_H-M   'P 1'
#
loop_
_entity.id
_entity.type
_entity.pdbx_description
1 polymer ?
#
loop_
_entity_poly.entity_id
_entity_poly.type
_entity_poly.pdbx_seq_one_letter_code
_entity_poly.pdbx_strand_id
1 'polypeptide(L)' 'MNKRLWNTIIIDGSTPKGEIERLIDNSYMLVVSKMSKKDRQSITLHI' A
#
# COMPACT_ATOMS: atom_id res chain seq x y z
N MET A 1 -8.38 -2.70 -12.68
CA MET A 1 -8.18 -1.78 -11.53
C MET A 1 -9.21 -0.67 -11.56
N ASN A 2 -9.88 -0.41 -10.43
CA ASN A 2 -10.78 0.74 -10.33
C ASN A 2 -9.95 2.04 -10.33
N LYS A 3 -10.03 2.84 -11.41
CA LYS A 3 -9.23 4.06 -11.57
C LYS A 3 -9.50 5.16 -10.52
N ARG A 4 -10.58 5.03 -9.73
CA ARG A 4 -10.83 5.93 -8.58
C ARG A 4 -9.94 5.62 -7.38
N LEU A 5 -9.48 4.38 -7.25
CA LEU A 5 -8.77 3.89 -6.05
C LEU A 5 -7.35 3.39 -6.36
N TRP A 6 -7.06 3.07 -7.62
CA TRP A 6 -5.82 2.43 -8.04
C TRP A 6 -5.13 3.28 -9.10
N ASN A 7 -3.87 3.61 -8.80
CA ASN A 7 -2.95 4.27 -9.70
C ASN A 7 -1.97 3.25 -10.29
N THR A 8 -1.60 3.44 -11.55
CA THR A 8 -0.52 2.68 -12.19
C THR A 8 0.73 3.55 -12.19
N ILE A 9 1.83 3.01 -11.66
CA ILE A 9 3.13 3.67 -11.65
C ILE A 9 4.06 2.88 -12.56
N ILE A 10 4.77 3.57 -13.44
CA ILE A 10 5.79 2.98 -14.31
C ILE A 10 7.14 3.13 -13.60
N ILE A 11 7.88 2.02 -13.46
CA ILE A 11 9.19 2.00 -12.80
C ILE A 11 10.28 1.98 -13.88
N ASP A 12 10.55 3.15 -14.44
CA ASP A 12 11.57 3.39 -15.49
C ASP A 12 12.79 4.15 -14.98
N GLY A 13 12.86 4.41 -13.66
CA GLY A 13 13.91 5.22 -13.03
C GLY A 13 13.58 6.72 -12.94
N SER A 14 12.48 7.18 -13.51
CA SER A 14 12.03 8.59 -13.36
C SER A 14 11.52 8.91 -11.95
N THR A 15 10.99 7.91 -11.25
CA THR A 15 10.47 8.05 -9.89
C THR A 15 11.54 7.60 -8.88
N PRO A 16 11.92 8.45 -7.91
CA PRO A 16 12.88 8.06 -6.87
C PRO A 16 12.40 6.84 -6.07
N LYS A 17 13.32 5.92 -5.75
CA LYS A 17 13.02 4.69 -5.00
C LYS A 17 12.28 4.96 -3.69
N GLY A 18 12.71 5.97 -2.92
CA GLY A 18 12.07 6.33 -1.66
C GLY A 18 10.63 6.80 -1.81
N GLU A 19 10.27 7.39 -2.96
CA GLU A 19 8.89 7.77 -3.24
C GLU A 19 8.03 6.55 -3.57
N ILE A 20 8.59 5.57 -4.30
CA ILE A 20 7.92 4.29 -4.56
C ILE A 20 7.65 3.55 -3.24
N GLU A 21 8.65 3.49 -2.35
CA GLU A 21 8.51 2.88 -1.02
C GLU A 21 7.42 3.58 -0.20
N ARG A 22 7.43 4.92 -0.16
CA ARG A 22 6.38 5.71 0.52
C ARG A 22 4.98 5.46 -0.05
N LEU A 23 4.85 5.31 -1.37
CA LEU A 23 3.57 5.01 -2.03
C LEU A 23 3.07 3.60 -1.67
N ILE A 24 3.98 2.62 -1.56
CA ILE A 24 3.66 1.26 -1.11
C ILE A 24 3.17 1.29 0.34
N ASP A 25 3.90 1.92 1.25
CA ASP A 25 3.57 2.00 2.67
C ASP A 25 2.20 2.65 2.89
N ASN A 26 1.95 3.78 2.23
CA ASN A 26 0.67 4.48 2.31
C ASN A 26 -0.50 3.62 1.79
N SER A 27 -0.30 2.92 0.67
CA SER A 27 -1.32 2.04 0.10
C SER A 27 -1.62 0.86 1.03
N TYR A 28 -0.59 0.24 1.59
CA TYR A 28 -0.72 -0.84 2.56
C TYR A 28 -1.47 -0.38 3.82
N MET A 29 -1.06 0.74 4.42
CA MET A 29 -1.73 1.32 5.59
C MET A 29 -3.20 1.62 5.32
N LEU A 30 -3.53 2.17 4.14
CA LEU A 30 -4.90 2.47 3.76
C LEU A 30 -5.75 1.19 3.68
N VAL A 31 -5.23 0.12 3.09
CA VAL A 31 -5.94 -1.16 3.02
C VAL A 31 -6.13 -1.74 4.42
N VAL A 32 -5.07 -1.84 5.22
CA VAL A 32 -5.10 -2.39 6.58
C VAL A 32 -6.08 -1.62 7.45
N SER A 33 -6.12 -0.28 7.35
CA SER A 33 -7.04 0.56 8.14
C SER A 33 -8.52 0.24 7.91
N LYS A 34 -8.87 -0.28 6.73
CA LYS A 34 -10.25 -0.64 6.34
C LYS A 34 -10.60 -2.09 6.64
N MET A 35 -9.64 -2.90 7.09
CA MET A 35 -9.86 -4.31 7.42
C MET A 35 -10.54 -4.48 8.78
N SER A 36 -11.16 -5.65 8.97
CA SER A 36 -11.75 -6.04 10.26
C SER A 36 -10.67 -6.13 11.35
N LYS A 37 -11.07 -6.05 12.62
CA LYS A 37 -10.11 -6.18 13.74
C LYS A 37 -9.39 -7.54 13.74
N LYS A 38 -10.11 -8.61 13.40
CA LYS A 38 -9.57 -9.97 13.32
C LYS A 38 -8.48 -10.06 12.25
N ASP A 39 -8.75 -9.54 11.06
CA ASP A 39 -7.79 -9.62 9.95
C ASP A 39 -6.58 -8.71 10.21
N ARG A 40 -6.78 -7.52 10.77
CA ARG A 40 -5.67 -6.64 11.19
C ARG A 40 -4.75 -7.32 12.21
N GLN A 41 -5.30 -7.99 13.22
CA GLN A 41 -4.50 -8.71 14.21
C GLN A 41 -3.65 -9.80 13.55
N SER A 42 -4.21 -10.55 12.58
CA SER A 42 -3.47 -11.59 11.86
C SER A 42 -2.25 -11.04 11.11
N ILE A 43 -2.34 -9.80 10.64
CA ILE A 43 -1.26 -9.09 9.94
C ILE A 43 -0.20 -8.59 10.93
N THR A 44 -0.61 -7.96 12.04
CA THR A 44 0.32 -7.43 13.05
C THR A 44 1.10 -8.53 13.77
N LEU A 45 0.57 -9.75 13.84
CA LEU A 45 1.24 -10.93 14.41
C LEU A 45 2.42 -11.45 13.54
N HIS A 46 2.61 -10.93 12.32
CA HIS A 46 3.64 -11.38 11.38
C HIS A 46 4.66 -10.29 11.02
N ILE A 47 4.63 -9.16 11.74
CA ILE A 47 5.61 -8.06 11.67
C ILE A 47 6.45 -8.11 12.95
#